data_AF-A0A3A4UE40-F1
#
_entry.id   AF-A0A3A4UE40-F1
#
_cell.length_a   1.000
_cell.length_b   1.000
_cell.length_c   1.000
_cell.angle_alpha   90.00
_cell.angle_beta   90.00
_cell.angle_gamma   90.00
#
_symmetry.space_group_name_H-M   'P 1'
#
loop_
_entity.id
_entity.type
_entity.pdbx_description
1 polymer ?
#
loop_
_entity_poly.entity_id
_entity_poly.type
_entity_poly.pdbx_seq_one_letter_code
_entity_poly.pdbx_strand_id
1 'polypeptide(L)'
;MKNTKHKIPTTRYRTAFTLIETLVSLTVFVTVVTIATGAFTSVLKGQRHAFAVQNVQDNTSVLIESMAREVRTGTNFSVSGGSGSQSSDPSGSSAGTELNFTNAKGESVSYRVNNTRLERMVVGGCPSCNVFQPISSFDLQITNFRFVIQGDGSSDTRQPMITIIGRFENIGVRPEEQVSINVSTSITQRELDG
;
A
#
# COMPACT_ATOMS: atom_id res chain seq x y z
N MET A 1 -92.01 25.93 -28.64
CA MET A 1 -91.25 26.21 -27.40
C MET A 1 -90.51 24.95 -26.97
N LYS A 2 -89.19 24.89 -27.07
CA LYS A 2 -88.38 23.73 -26.64
C LYS A 2 -87.74 24.07 -25.29
N ASN A 3 -88.11 23.33 -24.25
CA ASN A 3 -87.61 23.51 -22.89
C ASN A 3 -86.34 22.65 -22.71
N THR A 4 -85.17 23.27 -22.80
CA THR A 4 -83.88 22.58 -22.63
C THR A 4 -83.47 22.55 -21.16
N LYS A 5 -83.57 21.38 -20.52
CA LYS A 5 -83.02 21.15 -19.18
C LYS A 5 -81.49 21.11 -19.24
N HIS A 6 -80.83 22.14 -18.69
CA HIS A 6 -79.38 22.14 -18.49
C HIS A 6 -79.02 21.24 -17.29
N LYS A 7 -78.25 20.17 -17.53
CA LYS A 7 -77.62 19.39 -16.46
C LYS A 7 -76.38 20.15 -15.99
N ILE A 8 -76.40 20.62 -14.75
CA ILE A 8 -75.26 21.28 -14.11
C ILE A 8 -74.22 20.19 -13.77
N PRO A 9 -72.97 20.27 -14.26
CA PRO A 9 -71.93 19.31 -13.90
C PRO A 9 -71.50 19.53 -12.44
N THR A 10 -71.58 18.48 -11.62
CA THR A 10 -71.10 18.50 -10.24
C THR A 10 -69.58 18.31 -10.23
N THR A 11 -68.83 19.39 -10.00
CA THR A 11 -67.38 19.33 -9.76
C THR A 11 -67.14 18.59 -8.45
N ARG A 12 -66.55 17.39 -8.52
CA ARG A 12 -66.05 16.69 -7.33
C ARG A 12 -64.90 17.51 -6.75
N TYR A 13 -65.04 17.99 -5.51
CA TYR A 13 -63.93 18.53 -4.74
C TYR A 13 -62.86 17.45 -4.58
N ARG A 14 -61.69 17.64 -5.19
CA ARG A 14 -60.49 16.87 -4.85
C ARG A 14 -60.06 17.36 -3.46
N THR A 15 -59.93 16.44 -2.52
CA THR A 15 -59.35 16.72 -1.20
C THR A 15 -57.92 17.19 -1.39
N ALA A 16 -57.64 18.45 -1.04
CA ALA A 16 -56.30 19.00 -0.97
C ALA A 16 -55.68 18.71 0.41
N PHE A 17 -54.35 18.63 0.47
CA PHE A 17 -53.64 18.44 1.74
C PHE A 17 -53.78 19.67 2.65
N THR A 18 -53.88 19.42 3.94
CA THR A 18 -53.91 20.46 4.97
C THR A 18 -52.50 20.97 5.27
N LEU A 19 -52.41 22.21 5.78
CA LEU A 19 -51.12 22.80 6.19
C LEU A 19 -50.40 21.93 7.23
N ILE A 20 -51.13 21.36 8.20
CA ILE A 20 -50.53 20.51 9.22
C ILE A 20 -49.97 19.20 8.65
N GLU A 21 -50.64 18.58 7.68
CA GLU A 21 -50.13 17.38 6.98
C GLU A 21 -48.83 17.68 6.23
N THR A 22 -48.73 18.85 5.59
CA THR A 22 -47.48 19.24 4.89
C THR A 22 -46.32 19.49 5.86
N LEU A 23 -46.59 20.08 7.03
CA LEU A 23 -45.58 20.31 8.07
C LEU A 23 -45.04 18.99 8.66
N VAL A 24 -45.95 18.08 9.00
CA VAL A 24 -45.56 16.74 9.50
C VAL A 24 -44.78 15.99 8.44
N SER A 25 -45.24 15.99 7.18
CA SER A 25 -44.55 15.32 6.07
C SER A 25 -43.14 15.89 5.83
N LEU A 26 -42.99 17.21 5.87
CA LEU A 26 -41.68 17.87 5.72
C LEU A 26 -40.74 17.48 6.85
N THR A 27 -41.25 17.44 8.09
CA THR A 27 -40.45 17.09 9.26
C THR A 27 -39.91 15.66 9.14
N VAL A 28 -40.77 14.70 8.79
CA VAL A 28 -40.38 13.30 8.57
C VAL A 28 -39.43 13.15 7.38
N PHE A 29 -39.65 13.92 6.31
CA PHE A 29 -38.76 13.88 5.16
C PHE A 29 -37.35 14.38 5.51
N VAL A 30 -37.24 15.51 6.21
CA VAL A 30 -35.95 16.08 6.62
C VAL A 30 -35.22 15.14 7.59
N THR A 31 -35.91 14.51 8.53
CA THR A 31 -35.27 13.56 9.46
C THR A 31 -34.69 12.36 8.72
N VAL A 32 -35.44 11.78 7.78
CA VAL A 32 -34.98 10.65 6.96
C VAL A 32 -33.77 11.03 6.10
N VAL A 33 -33.82 12.18 5.41
CA VAL A 33 -32.70 12.66 4.58
C VAL A 33 -31.45 12.92 5.41
N THR A 34 -31.60 13.46 6.62
CA THR A 34 -30.47 13.71 7.54
C THR A 34 -29.79 12.40 7.94
N ILE A 35 -30.58 11.37 8.28
CA ILE A 35 -30.04 10.03 8.61
C ILE A 35 -29.33 9.42 7.40
N ALA A 36 -29.96 9.49 6.21
CA ALA A 36 -29.39 8.97 4.97
C ALA A 36 -28.06 9.64 4.61
N THR A 37 -27.98 10.96 4.77
CA THR A 37 -26.75 11.73 4.50
C THR A 37 -25.65 11.35 5.49
N GLY A 38 -25.98 11.18 6.78
CA GLY A 38 -25.04 10.68 7.78
C GLY A 38 -24.44 9.33 7.39
N ALA A 39 -25.28 8.36 7.01
CA ALA A 39 -24.83 7.05 6.54
C ALA A 39 -23.95 7.17 5.28
N PHE A 40 -24.34 8.00 4.31
CA PHE A 40 -23.57 8.23 3.09
C PHE A 40 -22.17 8.80 3.37
N THR A 41 -22.05 9.78 4.27
CA THR A 41 -20.73 10.32 4.63
C THR A 41 -19.82 9.30 5.32
N SER A 42 -20.40 8.38 6.11
CA SER A 42 -19.65 7.28 6.72
C SER A 42 -19.08 6.32 5.67
N VAL A 43 -19.90 5.97 4.67
CA VAL A 43 -19.46 5.15 3.54
C VAL A 43 -18.33 5.82 2.77
N LEU A 44 -18.41 7.13 2.50
CA LEU A 44 -17.35 7.86 1.82
C LEU A 44 -16.02 7.82 2.59
N LYS A 45 -16.05 7.96 3.92
CA LYS A 45 -14.85 7.84 4.76
C LYS A 45 -14.25 6.43 4.66
N GLY A 46 -15.11 5.40 4.73
CA GLY A 46 -14.68 4.01 4.58
C GLY A 46 -14.04 3.74 3.20
N GLN A 47 -14.63 4.28 2.13
CA GLN A 47 -14.06 4.16 0.78
C GLN A 47 -12.69 4.82 0.66
N ARG A 48 -12.53 6.04 1.18
CA ARG A 48 -11.21 6.74 1.15
C ARG A 48 -10.14 5.98 1.91
N HIS A 49 -10.47 5.49 3.10
CA HIS A 49 -9.55 4.67 3.88
C HIS A 49 -9.18 3.38 3.13
N ALA A 50 -10.16 2.69 2.52
CA ALA A 50 -9.90 1.51 1.71
C ALA A 50 -8.97 1.79 0.52
N PHE A 51 -9.16 2.93 -0.18
CA PHE A 51 -8.25 3.35 -1.23
C PHE A 51 -6.84 3.65 -0.72
N ALA A 52 -6.71 4.29 0.45
CA ALA A 52 -5.40 4.53 1.06
C ALA A 52 -4.68 3.20 1.38
N VAL A 53 -5.39 2.21 1.93
CA VAL A 53 -4.85 0.86 2.17
C VAL A 53 -4.39 0.22 0.88
N GLN A 54 -5.23 0.24 -0.15
CA GLN A 54 -4.90 -0.34 -1.44
C GLN A 54 -3.66 0.31 -2.06
N ASN A 55 -3.56 1.64 -2.04
CA ASN A 55 -2.41 2.36 -2.58
C ASN A 55 -1.11 2.00 -1.85
N VAL A 56 -1.12 1.95 -0.51
CA VAL A 56 0.06 1.57 0.28
C VAL A 56 0.46 0.12 -0.02
N GLN A 57 -0.52 -0.78 -0.11
CA GLN A 57 -0.29 -2.18 -0.44
C GLN A 57 0.31 -2.35 -1.84
N ASP A 58 -0.30 -1.74 -2.87
CA ASP A 58 0.14 -1.88 -4.26
C ASP A 58 1.55 -1.30 -4.45
N ASN A 59 1.83 -0.11 -3.92
CA ASN A 59 3.16 0.49 -3.96
C ASN A 59 4.19 -0.40 -3.25
N THR A 60 3.86 -0.93 -2.08
CA THR A 60 4.76 -1.81 -1.33
C THR A 60 5.02 -3.12 -2.07
N SER A 61 3.97 -3.73 -2.65
CA SER A 61 4.06 -4.96 -3.43
C SER A 61 4.97 -4.78 -4.65
N VAL A 62 4.83 -3.68 -5.40
CA VAL A 62 5.70 -3.41 -6.56
C VAL A 62 7.17 -3.29 -6.15
N LEU A 63 7.46 -2.59 -5.04
CA LEU A 63 8.83 -2.46 -4.53
C LEU A 63 9.42 -3.81 -4.13
N ILE A 64 8.69 -4.58 -3.32
CA ILE A 64 9.14 -5.91 -2.85
C ILE A 64 9.28 -6.88 -4.02
N GLU A 65 8.37 -6.87 -4.99
CA GLU A 65 8.44 -7.76 -6.14
C GLU A 65 9.62 -7.41 -7.06
N SER A 66 9.90 -6.13 -7.24
CA SER A 66 11.10 -5.66 -7.97
C SER A 66 12.38 -6.16 -7.30
N MET A 67 12.51 -5.97 -5.98
CA MET A 67 13.65 -6.47 -5.21
C MET A 67 13.74 -7.99 -5.27
N ALA A 68 12.62 -8.70 -5.09
CA ALA A 68 12.56 -10.15 -5.12
C ALA A 68 13.01 -10.72 -6.47
N ARG A 69 12.64 -10.08 -7.58
CA ARG A 69 13.09 -10.50 -8.92
C ARG A 69 14.61 -10.44 -9.04
N GLU A 70 15.23 -9.34 -8.60
CA GLU A 70 16.69 -9.20 -8.68
C GLU A 70 17.41 -10.16 -7.72
N VAL A 71 16.93 -10.26 -6.48
CA VAL A 71 17.47 -11.15 -5.44
C VAL A 71 17.38 -12.61 -5.86
N ARG A 72 16.28 -13.05 -6.49
CA ARG A 72 16.17 -14.45 -6.97
C ARG A 72 17.28 -14.84 -7.93
N THR A 73 17.80 -13.90 -8.71
CA THR A 73 18.88 -14.16 -9.68
C THR A 73 20.23 -13.64 -9.20
N GLY A 74 20.30 -13.19 -7.95
CA GLY A 74 21.50 -12.62 -7.36
C GLY A 74 22.43 -13.69 -6.81
N THR A 75 23.71 -13.35 -6.66
CA THR A 75 24.74 -14.15 -6.00
C THR A 75 25.57 -13.28 -5.07
N ASN A 76 26.40 -13.89 -4.22
CA ASN A 76 27.31 -13.17 -3.31
C ASN A 76 26.59 -12.14 -2.42
N PHE A 77 25.53 -12.59 -1.74
CA PHE A 77 24.76 -11.74 -0.84
C PHE A 77 25.59 -11.36 0.39
N SER A 78 25.49 -10.10 0.78
CA SER A 78 26.04 -9.59 2.03
C SER A 78 25.13 -8.49 2.55
N VAL A 79 25.10 -8.34 3.87
CA VAL A 79 24.39 -7.24 4.54
C VAL A 79 25.37 -6.36 5.27
N SER A 80 25.09 -5.05 5.27
CA SER A 80 25.84 -4.05 6.00
C SER A 80 24.91 -3.08 6.70
N GLY A 81 25.43 -2.36 7.70
CA GLY A 81 24.67 -1.39 8.49
C GLY A 81 23.78 -2.07 9.54
N GLY A 82 23.79 -1.53 10.76
CA GLY A 82 23.05 -2.07 11.90
C GLY A 82 23.88 -3.00 12.80
N SER A 83 23.38 -3.20 14.02
CA SER A 83 24.01 -3.95 15.14
C SER A 83 23.96 -5.48 14.99
N GLY A 84 24.10 -5.98 13.76
CA GLY A 84 24.13 -7.41 13.41
C GLY A 84 25.02 -7.73 12.21
N SER A 85 25.87 -6.78 11.77
CA SER A 85 26.73 -6.86 10.58
C SER A 85 27.90 -7.86 10.71
N GLN A 86 27.90 -8.73 11.71
CA GLN A 86 28.91 -9.77 11.86
C GLN A 86 28.24 -11.13 11.97
N SER A 87 28.70 -12.03 11.12
CA SER A 87 28.41 -13.46 11.02
C SER A 87 28.83 -14.27 12.25
N SER A 88 28.71 -13.70 13.46
CA SER A 88 29.03 -14.39 14.71
C SER A 88 27.85 -15.17 15.28
N ASP A 89 26.70 -15.19 14.58
CA ASP A 89 25.61 -16.10 14.90
C ASP A 89 25.99 -17.52 14.43
N PRO A 90 26.10 -18.51 15.33
CA PRO A 90 26.40 -19.90 14.97
C PRO A 90 25.35 -20.55 14.06
N SER A 91 24.20 -19.88 13.83
CA SER A 91 23.18 -20.29 12.86
C SER A 91 23.46 -19.92 11.40
N GLY A 92 24.51 -19.14 11.11
CA GLY A 92 24.81 -18.67 9.74
C GLY A 92 23.79 -17.64 9.24
N SER A 93 23.29 -16.80 10.15
CA SER A 93 22.33 -15.73 9.85
C SER A 93 22.97 -14.36 10.04
N SER A 94 22.84 -13.48 9.04
CA SER A 94 23.36 -12.11 9.09
C SER A 94 22.21 -11.13 8.91
N ALA A 95 22.18 -10.02 9.66
CA ALA A 95 21.13 -9.01 9.52
C ALA A 95 21.70 -7.60 9.39
N GLY A 96 21.14 -6.80 8.49
CA GLY A 96 21.54 -5.42 8.29
C GLY A 96 20.51 -4.54 7.62
N THR A 97 20.82 -3.26 7.47
CA THR A 97 19.92 -2.24 6.88
C THR A 97 20.19 -1.99 5.40
N GLU A 98 21.32 -2.49 4.90
CA GLU A 98 21.74 -2.42 3.51
C GLU A 98 22.06 -3.83 3.00
N LEU A 99 21.55 -4.16 1.81
CA LEU A 99 21.77 -5.43 1.13
C LEU A 99 22.65 -5.19 -0.10
N ASN A 100 23.70 -5.98 -0.26
CA ASN A 100 24.62 -5.95 -1.38
C ASN A 100 24.69 -7.33 -2.02
N PHE A 101 24.63 -7.40 -3.35
CA PHE A 101 24.75 -8.66 -4.10
C PHE A 101 25.15 -8.40 -5.55
N THR A 102 25.53 -9.46 -6.27
CA THR A 102 25.79 -9.40 -7.71
C THR A 102 24.55 -9.90 -8.47
N ASN A 103 24.04 -9.13 -9.43
CA ASN A 103 22.89 -9.56 -10.23
C ASN A 103 23.28 -10.53 -11.36
N ALA A 104 22.30 -11.07 -12.09
CA ALA A 104 22.53 -11.97 -13.22
C ALA A 104 23.36 -11.39 -14.38
N LYS A 105 23.55 -10.07 -14.44
CA LYS A 105 24.39 -9.40 -15.44
C LYS A 105 25.84 -9.22 -14.97
N GLY A 106 26.17 -9.63 -13.75
CA GLY A 106 27.47 -9.39 -13.14
C GLY A 106 27.64 -7.97 -12.57
N GLU A 107 26.56 -7.20 -12.44
CA GLU A 107 26.59 -5.86 -11.84
C GLU A 107 26.40 -5.97 -10.33
N SER A 108 27.09 -5.12 -9.56
CA SER A 108 26.91 -5.04 -8.11
C SER A 108 25.70 -4.15 -7.79
N VAL A 109 24.74 -4.69 -7.07
CA VAL A 109 23.49 -4.03 -6.69
C VAL A 109 23.43 -3.84 -5.19
N SER A 110 23.06 -2.62 -4.77
CA SER A 110 22.87 -2.27 -3.36
C SER A 110 21.48 -1.72 -3.12
N TYR A 111 20.80 -2.19 -2.07
CA TYR A 111 19.53 -1.63 -1.58
C TYR A 111 19.69 -1.14 -0.16
N ARG A 112 19.15 0.04 0.14
CA ARG A 112 19.10 0.57 1.51
C ARG A 112 17.90 1.48 1.69
N VAL A 113 17.52 1.71 2.94
CA VAL A 113 16.62 2.80 3.29
C VAL A 113 17.42 3.99 3.81
N ASN A 114 17.27 5.14 3.15
CA ASN A 114 17.92 6.40 3.53
C ASN A 114 16.85 7.48 3.67
N ASN A 115 16.86 8.21 4.80
CA ASN A 115 15.84 9.22 5.11
C ASN A 115 14.40 8.72 4.85
N THR A 116 14.12 7.47 5.25
CA THR A 116 12.83 6.79 5.08
C THR A 116 12.40 6.43 3.65
N ARG A 117 13.30 6.57 2.68
CA ARG A 117 13.07 6.16 1.28
C ARG A 117 13.94 4.98 0.91
N LEU A 118 13.37 4.05 0.15
CA LEU A 118 14.12 2.93 -0.40
C LEU A 118 14.92 3.43 -1.60
N GLU A 119 16.23 3.24 -1.55
CA GLU A 119 17.17 3.59 -2.60
C GLU A 119 17.83 2.33 -3.17
N ARG A 120 18.19 2.40 -4.44
CA ARG A 120 18.89 1.35 -5.17
C ARG A 120 20.10 1.96 -5.89
N MET A 121 21.21 1.23 -5.90
CA MET A 121 22.42 1.57 -6.65
C MET A 121 22.84 0.37 -7.51
N VAL A 122 23.36 0.62 -8.71
CA VAL A 122 23.94 -0.41 -9.59
C VAL A 122 25.31 0.04 -10.06
N VAL A 123 26.33 -0.73 -9.72
CA VAL A 123 27.71 -0.50 -10.13
C VAL A 123 28.06 -1.49 -11.24
N GLY A 124 28.57 -0.98 -12.35
CA GLY A 124 28.99 -1.77 -13.51
C GLY A 124 28.09 -1.63 -14.75
N GLY A 125 26.89 -1.06 -14.61
CA GLY A 125 25.99 -0.79 -15.75
C GLY A 125 26.31 0.49 -16.53
N CYS A 126 26.89 1.50 -15.87
CA CYS A 126 27.44 2.70 -16.51
C CYS A 126 28.39 3.49 -15.55
N PRO A 127 29.34 4.31 -16.06
CA PRO A 127 30.31 5.02 -15.21
C PRO A 127 29.72 6.06 -14.24
N SER A 128 28.55 6.62 -14.57
CA SER A 128 27.84 7.63 -13.77
C SER A 128 26.68 7.06 -12.95
N CYS A 129 26.48 5.74 -12.97
CA CYS A 129 25.35 5.05 -12.33
C CYS A 129 25.64 4.60 -10.89
N ASN A 130 26.86 4.87 -10.38
CA ASN A 130 27.32 4.47 -9.05
C ASN A 130 26.78 5.41 -7.95
N VAL A 131 25.49 5.76 -8.01
CA VAL A 131 24.82 6.63 -7.05
C VAL A 131 23.51 5.99 -6.63
N PHE A 132 23.18 6.09 -5.36
CA PHE A 132 21.88 5.66 -4.84
C PHE A 132 20.76 6.52 -5.42
N GLN A 133 19.76 5.87 -6.01
CA GLN A 133 18.56 6.52 -6.54
C GLN A 133 17.34 6.01 -5.79
N PRO A 134 16.42 6.91 -5.38
CA PRO A 134 15.22 6.49 -4.71
C PRO A 134 14.29 5.75 -5.68
N ILE A 135 13.82 4.58 -5.27
CA ILE A 135 12.84 3.78 -6.01
C ILE A 135 11.46 3.81 -5.36
N SER A 136 11.37 4.18 -4.08
CA SER A 136 10.08 4.40 -3.42
C SER A 136 9.48 5.77 -3.79
N SER A 137 8.15 5.79 -3.84
CA SER A 137 7.38 7.03 -4.02
C SER A 137 7.61 8.01 -2.85
N PHE A 138 7.34 9.30 -3.09
CA PHE A 138 7.48 10.36 -2.08
C PHE A 138 6.36 10.37 -1.04
N ASP A 139 5.21 9.80 -1.37
CA ASP A 139 4.05 9.66 -0.47
C ASP A 139 4.13 8.40 0.40
N LEU A 140 5.23 7.64 0.32
CA LEU A 140 5.46 6.40 1.07
C LEU A 140 6.71 6.52 1.94
N GLN A 141 6.51 6.37 3.24
CA GLN A 141 7.55 6.35 4.26
C GLN A 141 7.86 4.91 4.69
N ILE A 142 9.14 4.58 4.78
CA ILE A 142 9.61 3.26 5.18
C ILE A 142 10.40 3.36 6.50
N THR A 143 9.98 2.59 7.50
CA THR A 143 10.59 2.52 8.83
C THR A 143 10.81 1.08 9.27
N ASN A 144 11.64 0.86 10.30
CA ASN A 144 11.95 -0.48 10.84
C ASN A 144 12.38 -1.49 9.76
N PHE A 145 13.11 -1.00 8.76
CA PHE A 145 13.47 -1.78 7.58
C PHE A 145 14.81 -2.50 7.79
N ARG A 146 14.84 -3.81 7.52
CA ARG A 146 16.04 -4.64 7.62
C ARG A 146 15.99 -5.83 6.66
N PHE A 147 17.17 -6.30 6.32
CA PHE A 147 17.42 -7.54 5.62
C PHE A 147 17.99 -8.57 6.58
N VAL A 148 17.56 -9.82 6.42
CA VAL A 148 18.12 -10.97 7.13
C VAL A 148 18.52 -12.00 6.09
N ILE A 149 19.80 -12.33 6.01
CA ILE A 149 20.32 -13.43 5.20
C ILE A 149 20.44 -14.67 6.09
N GLN A 150 20.05 -15.82 5.57
CA GLN A 150 20.25 -17.13 6.18
C GLN A 150 20.84 -18.10 5.16
N GLY A 151 21.76 -18.96 5.60
CA GLY A 151 22.36 -20.00 4.75
C GLY A 151 23.42 -19.45 3.78
N ASP A 152 24.22 -18.48 4.23
CA ASP A 152 25.39 -17.96 3.51
C ASP A 152 26.73 -18.48 4.07
N GLY A 153 26.68 -19.50 4.94
CA GLY A 153 27.85 -20.04 5.61
C GLY A 153 28.80 -20.71 4.62
N SER A 154 30.09 -20.36 4.66
CA SER A 154 31.15 -20.89 3.78
C SER A 154 31.38 -22.41 3.84
N SER A 155 30.59 -23.15 4.61
CA SER A 155 30.64 -24.60 4.78
C SER A 155 29.28 -25.30 4.67
N ASP A 156 28.20 -24.59 4.33
CA ASP A 156 26.88 -25.19 4.15
C ASP A 156 26.51 -25.36 2.67
N THR A 157 25.73 -26.39 2.38
CA THR A 157 25.12 -26.65 1.06
C THR A 157 23.71 -26.07 1.00
N ARG A 158 23.42 -25.01 1.77
CA ARG A 158 22.08 -24.43 1.86
C ARG A 158 21.96 -23.29 0.87
N GLN A 159 20.79 -23.21 0.25
CA GLN A 159 20.50 -22.12 -0.66
C GLN A 159 20.28 -20.83 0.14
N PRO A 160 20.96 -19.72 -0.17
CA PRO A 160 20.78 -18.46 0.53
C PRO A 160 19.32 -17.98 0.49
N MET A 161 18.81 -17.59 1.66
CA MET A 161 17.47 -17.02 1.81
C MET A 161 17.57 -15.62 2.40
N ILE A 162 17.02 -14.64 1.68
CA ILE A 162 16.97 -13.24 2.07
C ILE A 162 15.55 -12.93 2.55
N THR A 163 15.41 -12.48 3.78
CA THR A 163 14.15 -12.00 4.36
C THR A 163 14.17 -10.49 4.47
N ILE A 164 13.25 -9.83 3.77
CA ILE A 164 13.03 -8.38 3.80
C ILE A 164 11.94 -8.12 4.83
N ILE A 165 12.20 -7.24 5.80
CA ILE A 165 11.25 -6.85 6.85
C ILE A 165 11.18 -5.33 6.87
N GLY A 166 9.97 -4.76 6.89
CA GLY A 166 9.80 -3.32 6.98
C GLY A 166 8.38 -2.88 7.30
N ARG A 167 8.25 -1.64 7.76
CA ARG A 167 6.97 -0.94 7.96
C ARG A 167 6.84 0.15 6.91
N PHE A 168 5.70 0.17 6.23
CA PHE A 168 5.38 1.07 5.13
C PHE A 168 4.17 1.91 5.52
N GLU A 169 4.25 3.22 5.33
CA GLU A 169 3.24 4.17 5.81
C GLU A 169 3.03 5.29 4.79
N ASN A 170 1.78 5.65 4.48
CA ASN A 170 1.52 6.81 3.64
C ASN A 170 1.69 8.12 4.41
N ILE A 171 2.20 9.14 3.74
CA ILE A 171 2.41 10.48 4.32
C ILE A 171 1.73 11.57 3.49
N GLY A 172 1.48 12.72 4.12
CA GLY A 172 0.81 13.85 3.46
C GLY A 172 -0.70 13.69 3.28
N VAL A 173 -1.31 12.69 3.92
CA VAL A 173 -2.75 12.45 3.95
C VAL A 173 -3.39 12.95 5.23
N ARG A 174 -4.73 12.95 5.30
CA ARG A 174 -5.46 13.27 6.52
C ARG A 174 -5.23 12.17 7.58
N PRO A 175 -5.26 12.48 8.88
CA PRO A 175 -5.09 11.47 9.93
C PRO A 175 -6.07 10.29 9.81
N GLU A 176 -7.31 10.54 9.37
CA GLU A 176 -8.31 9.50 9.13
C GLU A 176 -8.03 8.59 7.90
N GLU A 177 -7.09 8.97 7.04
CA GLU A 177 -6.67 8.26 5.83
C GLU A 177 -5.24 7.71 5.95
N GLN A 178 -4.60 7.89 7.10
CA GLN A 178 -3.26 7.39 7.38
C GLN A 178 -3.29 5.88 7.62
N VAL A 179 -2.46 5.17 6.88
CA VAL A 179 -2.38 3.71 6.86
C VAL A 179 -0.92 3.32 6.98
N SER A 180 -0.67 2.35 7.86
CA SER A 180 0.63 1.68 7.96
C SER A 180 0.47 0.17 7.85
N ILE A 181 1.34 -0.47 7.09
CA ILE A 181 1.41 -1.94 6.96
C ILE A 181 2.80 -2.43 7.34
N ASN A 182 2.87 -3.61 7.98
CA ASN A 182 4.13 -4.31 8.23
C ASN A 182 4.25 -5.45 7.23
N VAL A 183 5.36 -5.51 6.51
CA VAL A 183 5.63 -6.53 5.50
C VAL A 183 6.87 -7.30 5.89
N SER A 184 6.78 -8.62 5.73
CA SER A 184 7.90 -9.55 5.80
C SER A 184 7.83 -10.47 4.59
N THR A 185 8.92 -10.67 3.86
CA THR A 185 8.96 -11.54 2.69
C THR A 185 10.32 -12.22 2.60
N SER A 186 10.32 -13.54 2.50
CA SER A 186 11.52 -14.36 2.32
C SER A 186 11.66 -14.79 0.86
N ILE A 187 12.87 -14.65 0.34
CA ILE A 187 13.22 -14.92 -1.06
C ILE A 187 14.45 -15.82 -1.05
N THR A 188 14.35 -16.98 -1.70
CA THR A 188 15.50 -17.84 -1.93
C THR A 188 16.17 -17.47 -3.26
N GLN A 189 17.48 -17.59 -3.29
CA GLN A 189 18.24 -17.56 -4.55
C GLN A 189 17.74 -18.68 -5.47
N ARG A 190 17.77 -18.47 -6.78
CA ARG A 190 17.62 -19.50 -7.80
C ARG A 190 18.96 -19.60 -8.53
N GLU A 191 19.72 -20.63 -8.21
CA GLU A 191 20.92 -20.99 -8.97
C GLU A 191 20.52 -21.16 -10.45
N LEU A 192 21.23 -20.47 -11.34
CA LEU A 192 21.19 -20.76 -12.76
C LEU A 192 22.15 -21.93 -12.95
N ASP A 193 21.62 -23.16 -13.07
CA ASP A 193 22.39 -24.30 -13.56
C ASP A 193 22.99 -23.89 -14.91
N GLY A 194 24.31 -23.69 -14.93
CA GLY A 194 25.11 -23.38 -16.11
C GLY A 194 25.70 -24.63 -16.72
#